data_AF-A0A7J6SEE7-F1
#
_entry.id   AF-A0A7J6SEE7-F1
#
_cell.length_a   1.000
_cell.length_b   1.000
_cell.length_c   1.000
_cell.angle_alpha   90.00
_cell.angle_beta   90.00
_cell.angle_gamma   90.00
#
_symmetry.space_group_name_H-M   'P 1'
#
loop_
_entity.id
_entity.type
_entity.pdbx_description
1 polymer ?
#
loop_
_entity_poly.entity_id
_entity_poly.type
_entity_poly.pdbx_seq_one_letter_code
_entity_poly.pdbx_strand_id
1 'polypeptide(L)'
;MKKSSREAQTKFDITFFCIYLRTRDSLHYTTGTVVAIKENSLSVYIPKFVKECQVFYNVTLPFYKGQQSPHMTEELSLLTKPASVSYRTGQAVYEWEHPNDERRGRKVTVRLFSAMPVAIVPTDTVPVDFVAVALSPFHPQYNKLYDASKAEGFPQYHPVVDRSSSIESS
;
A
#
# COMPACT_ATOMS: atom_id res chain seq x y z
N MET A 1 15.81 26.41 -15.57
CA MET A 1 16.81 26.04 -14.53
C MET A 1 16.20 25.57 -13.20
N LYS A 2 15.23 26.27 -12.58
CA LYS A 2 14.70 25.89 -11.25
C LYS A 2 14.02 24.51 -11.19
N LYS A 3 13.29 24.10 -12.24
CA LYS A 3 12.60 22.80 -12.31
C LYS A 3 13.57 21.61 -12.26
N SER A 4 14.59 21.62 -13.12
CA SER A 4 15.60 20.54 -13.20
C SER A 4 16.42 20.41 -11.90
N SER A 5 16.72 21.54 -11.25
CA SER A 5 17.40 21.52 -9.94
C SER A 5 16.53 20.88 -8.86
N ARG A 6 15.22 21.19 -8.83
CA ARG A 6 14.28 20.57 -7.89
C ARG A 6 14.12 19.07 -8.15
N GLU A 7 14.01 18.66 -9.41
CA GLU A 7 13.93 17.25 -9.80
C GLU A 7 15.20 16.47 -9.39
N ALA A 8 16.37 17.05 -9.61
CA ALA A 8 17.64 16.45 -9.19
C ALA A 8 17.72 16.30 -7.67
N GLN A 9 17.28 17.31 -6.91
CA GLN A 9 17.25 17.27 -5.46
C GLN A 9 16.29 16.19 -4.93
N THR A 10 15.05 16.15 -5.43
CA THR A 10 14.09 15.09 -5.06
C THR A 10 14.62 13.70 -5.39
N LYS A 11 15.27 13.52 -6.55
CA LYS A 11 15.86 12.22 -6.92
C LYS A 11 17.02 11.84 -5.99
N PHE A 12 17.86 12.78 -5.61
CA PHE A 12 18.95 12.57 -4.66
C PHE A 12 18.42 12.16 -3.29
N ASP A 13 17.43 12.90 -2.75
CA ASP A 13 16.81 12.62 -1.45
C ASP A 13 16.18 11.22 -1.41
N ILE A 14 15.46 10.85 -2.48
CA ILE A 14 14.86 9.51 -2.61
C ILE A 14 15.94 8.43 -2.66
N THR A 15 16.98 8.63 -3.47
CA THR A 15 18.07 7.65 -3.62
C THR A 15 18.76 7.41 -2.27
N PHE A 16 19.07 8.49 -1.55
CA PHE A 16 19.72 8.42 -0.24
C PHE A 16 18.82 7.75 0.80
N PHE A 17 17.52 8.07 0.80
CA PHE A 17 16.55 7.43 1.68
C PHE A 17 16.43 5.92 1.42
N CYS A 18 16.43 5.50 0.15
CA CYS A 18 16.37 4.09 -0.20
C CYS A 18 17.65 3.34 0.21
N ILE A 19 18.82 3.97 0.08
CA ILE A 19 20.09 3.43 0.60
C ILE A 19 19.98 3.26 2.12
N TYR A 20 19.49 4.26 2.84
CA TYR A 20 19.31 4.19 4.29
C TYR A 20 18.40 3.03 4.72
N LEU A 21 17.25 2.83 4.05
CA LEU A 21 16.34 1.72 4.33
C LEU A 21 17.01 0.36 4.13
N ARG A 22 17.80 0.20 3.05
CA ARG A 22 18.57 -1.02 2.79
C ARG A 22 19.59 -1.31 3.87
N THR A 23 20.33 -0.28 4.31
CA THR A 23 21.36 -0.45 5.34
C THR A 23 20.79 -0.87 6.70
N ARG A 24 19.50 -0.55 6.95
CA ARG A 24 18.79 -0.93 8.17
C ARG A 24 17.96 -2.19 8.03
N ASP A 25 17.94 -2.79 6.85
CA ASP A 25 17.13 -3.96 6.54
C ASP A 25 15.66 -3.79 6.98
N SER A 26 15.10 -2.62 6.67
CA SER A 26 13.76 -2.21 7.10
C SER A 26 12.96 -1.55 5.99
N LEU A 27 11.64 -1.75 5.99
CA LEU A 27 10.69 -1.03 5.17
C LEU A 27 10.27 0.29 5.83
N HIS A 28 9.76 1.21 5.01
CA HIS A 28 9.11 2.41 5.53
C HIS A 28 7.61 2.38 5.26
N TYR A 29 6.81 2.57 6.30
CA TYR A 29 5.36 2.64 6.19
C TYR A 29 4.87 4.08 6.34
N THR A 30 3.98 4.50 5.45
CA THR A 30 3.45 5.86 5.42
C THR A 30 2.04 5.88 4.83
N THR A 31 1.38 7.03 4.94
CA THR A 31 0.11 7.29 4.27
C THR A 31 0.35 8.14 3.02
N GLY A 32 -0.25 7.75 1.90
CA GLY A 32 -0.34 8.55 0.68
C GLY A 32 -1.79 8.95 0.38
N THR A 33 -1.97 9.86 -0.57
CA THR A 33 -3.29 10.32 -1.04
C THR A 33 -3.51 9.84 -2.46
N VAL A 34 -4.64 9.19 -2.72
CA VAL A 34 -5.00 8.72 -4.07
C VAL A 34 -5.35 9.91 -4.95
N VAL A 35 -4.61 10.13 -6.03
CA VAL A 35 -4.80 11.26 -6.96
C VAL A 35 -5.32 10.82 -8.33
N ALA A 36 -5.23 9.53 -8.66
CA ALA A 36 -5.93 8.95 -9.79
C ALA A 36 -6.18 7.46 -9.58
N ILE A 37 -7.26 6.96 -10.17
CA ILE A 37 -7.61 5.54 -10.20
C ILE A 37 -7.57 5.09 -11.65
N LYS A 38 -6.74 4.10 -11.96
CA LYS A 38 -6.58 3.52 -13.31
C LYS A 38 -6.98 2.06 -13.26
N GLU A 39 -7.12 1.43 -14.42
CA GLU A 39 -7.54 0.03 -14.53
C GLU A 39 -6.59 -0.96 -13.82
N ASN A 40 -5.29 -0.68 -13.80
CA ASN A 40 -4.26 -1.58 -13.25
C ASN A 40 -3.41 -0.98 -12.11
N SER A 41 -3.64 0.28 -11.74
CA SER A 41 -2.90 0.96 -10.67
C SER A 41 -3.62 2.17 -10.08
N LEU A 42 -3.23 2.57 -8.88
CA LEU A 42 -3.51 3.89 -8.33
C LEU A 42 -2.32 4.81 -8.53
N SER A 43 -2.58 6.04 -8.94
CA SER A 43 -1.63 7.13 -8.68
C SER A 43 -1.82 7.57 -7.23
N VAL A 44 -0.76 7.48 -6.43
CA VAL A 44 -0.74 7.89 -5.03
C VAL A 44 0.33 8.95 -4.84
N TYR A 45 -0.06 10.11 -4.34
CA TYR A 45 0.87 11.15 -3.91
C TYR A 45 1.35 10.84 -2.50
N ILE A 46 2.67 10.79 -2.30
CA ILE A 46 3.27 10.61 -0.97
C ILE A 46 3.90 11.94 -0.53
N PRO A 47 3.29 12.67 0.42
CA PRO A 47 3.76 13.99 0.83
C PRO A 47 5.23 14.00 1.28
N LYS A 48 5.66 12.93 1.97
CA LYS A 48 7.02 12.80 2.49
C LYS A 48 8.11 12.79 1.41
N PHE A 49 7.79 12.29 0.22
CA PHE A 49 8.73 12.24 -0.91
C PHE A 49 8.44 13.28 -1.98
N VAL A 50 7.35 14.06 -1.82
CA VAL A 50 6.87 15.04 -2.81
C VAL A 50 6.80 14.41 -4.22
N LYS A 51 6.38 13.14 -4.27
CA LYS A 51 6.39 12.30 -5.47
C LYS A 51 5.04 11.60 -5.62
N GLU A 52 4.51 11.61 -6.83
CA GLU A 52 3.43 10.71 -7.24
C GLU A 52 4.06 9.37 -7.65
N CYS A 53 3.57 8.29 -7.06
CA CYS A 53 3.98 6.92 -7.38
C CYS A 53 2.79 6.10 -7.88
N GLN A 54 3.06 5.13 -8.74
CA GLN A 54 2.07 4.14 -9.12
C GLN A 54 2.07 3.00 -8.10
N VAL A 55 0.91 2.71 -7.52
CA VAL A 55 0.66 1.53 -6.70
C VAL A 55 -0.13 0.56 -7.56
N PHE A 56 0.53 -0.49 -8.05
CA PHE A 56 -0.13 -1.51 -8.86
C PHE A 56 -0.98 -2.43 -7.99
N TYR A 57 -2.07 -2.95 -8.57
CA TYR A 57 -2.96 -3.87 -7.87
C TYR A 57 -2.31 -5.23 -7.65
N ASN A 58 -1.59 -5.68 -8.68
CA ASN A 58 -0.80 -6.89 -8.66
C ASN A 58 0.66 -6.51 -8.73
N VAL A 59 1.27 -6.26 -7.57
CA VAL A 59 2.73 -6.13 -7.48
C VAL A 59 3.28 -7.51 -7.17
N THR A 60 3.98 -8.11 -8.13
CA THR A 60 5.01 -9.09 -7.79
C THR A 60 6.16 -8.27 -7.21
N LEU A 61 6.32 -8.31 -5.89
CA LEU A 61 7.41 -7.57 -5.26
C LEU A 61 8.71 -8.03 -5.94
N PRO A 62 9.49 -7.11 -6.52
CA PRO A 62 10.79 -7.46 -7.06
C PRO A 62 11.59 -7.90 -5.85
N PHE A 63 11.71 -9.21 -5.64
CA PHE A 63 12.55 -9.75 -4.58
C PHE A 63 13.92 -9.13 -4.78
N TYR A 64 14.36 -8.36 -3.78
CA TYR A 64 15.73 -7.92 -3.64
C TYR A 64 16.59 -9.18 -3.84
N LYS A 65 17.38 -9.25 -4.91
CA LYS A 65 18.13 -10.47 -5.27
C LYS A 65 19.41 -10.63 -4.43
N GLY A 66 19.72 -9.65 -3.58
CA GLY A 66 20.77 -9.78 -2.57
C GLY A 66 20.37 -10.73 -1.44
N GLN A 67 21.35 -11.14 -0.62
CA GLN A 67 21.10 -11.85 0.63
C GLN A 67 20.20 -10.99 1.53
N GLN A 68 18.90 -11.23 1.50
CA GLN A 68 17.97 -10.61 2.44
C GLN A 68 18.27 -11.17 3.81
N SER A 69 18.35 -10.31 4.81
CA SER A 69 18.38 -10.80 6.18
C SER A 69 17.03 -11.44 6.51
N PRO A 70 16.98 -12.37 7.48
CA PRO A 70 15.74 -12.98 7.93
C PRO A 70 14.66 -11.94 8.30
N HIS A 71 15.07 -10.78 8.82
CA HIS A 71 14.17 -9.71 9.23
C HIS A 71 13.44 -9.07 8.03
N MET A 72 14.15 -8.68 6.98
CA MET A 72 13.51 -8.16 5.76
C MET A 72 12.62 -9.20 5.06
N THR A 73 13.02 -10.47 5.07
CA THR A 73 12.17 -11.53 4.54
C THR A 73 10.84 -11.62 5.31
N GLU A 74 10.88 -11.47 6.64
CA GLU A 74 9.68 -11.40 7.46
C GLU A 74 8.84 -10.15 7.13
N GLU A 75 9.43 -8.95 7.08
CA GLU A 75 8.69 -7.71 6.74
C GLU A 75 8.03 -7.76 5.36
N LEU A 76 8.74 -8.30 4.36
CA LEU A 76 8.20 -8.48 3.01
C LEU A 76 7.08 -9.52 2.95
N SER A 77 7.15 -10.57 3.78
CA SER A 77 6.10 -11.60 3.85
C SER A 77 4.76 -11.05 4.33
N LEU A 78 4.79 -9.96 5.13
CA LEU A 78 3.58 -9.26 5.60
C LEU A 78 2.92 -8.42 4.50
N LEU A 79 3.62 -8.12 3.40
CA LEU A 79 3.08 -7.39 2.26
C LEU A 79 2.27 -8.33 1.34
N THR A 80 1.07 -8.68 1.79
CA THR A 80 0.18 -9.56 1.03
C THR A 80 -0.51 -8.82 -0.12
N LYS A 81 -0.55 -9.43 -1.30
CA LYS A 81 -1.36 -8.96 -2.42
C LYS A 81 -2.87 -9.12 -2.15
N PRO A 82 -3.73 -8.26 -2.72
CA PRO A 82 -5.17 -8.50 -2.70
C PRO A 82 -5.51 -9.80 -3.47
N ALA A 83 -6.52 -10.53 -2.99
CA ALA A 83 -7.07 -11.70 -3.67
C ALA A 83 -7.85 -11.29 -4.92
N SER A 84 -8.58 -10.18 -4.85
CA SER A 84 -9.25 -9.60 -6.01
C SER A 84 -9.27 -8.07 -5.95
N VAL A 85 -9.35 -7.45 -7.12
CA VAL A 85 -9.54 -6.01 -7.26
C VAL A 85 -10.61 -5.75 -8.31
N SER A 86 -11.58 -4.89 -7.99
CA SER A 86 -12.67 -4.54 -8.90
C SER A 86 -12.82 -3.03 -9.07
N TYR A 87 -13.17 -2.61 -10.28
CA TYR A 87 -13.36 -1.22 -10.67
C TYR A 87 -14.83 -0.93 -10.85
N ARG A 88 -15.31 0.12 -10.17
CA ARG A 88 -16.61 0.71 -10.47
C ARG A 88 -16.46 2.22 -10.39
N THR A 89 -17.02 2.95 -11.35
CA THR A 89 -17.16 4.41 -11.43
C THR A 89 -16.44 5.21 -10.32
N GLY A 90 -15.15 5.53 -10.51
CA GLY A 90 -14.38 6.39 -9.61
C GLY A 90 -13.93 5.76 -8.29
N GLN A 91 -14.02 4.43 -8.14
CA GLN A 91 -13.54 3.68 -6.99
C GLN A 91 -12.88 2.36 -7.38
N ALA A 92 -11.91 1.94 -6.58
CA ALA A 92 -11.27 0.63 -6.63
C ALA A 92 -11.63 -0.13 -5.35
N VAL A 93 -12.19 -1.34 -5.47
CA VAL A 93 -12.47 -2.19 -4.32
C VAL A 93 -11.46 -3.33 -4.30
N TYR A 94 -10.69 -3.38 -3.24
CA TYR A 94 -9.74 -4.44 -2.98
C TYR A 94 -10.33 -5.43 -1.98
N GLU A 95 -10.08 -6.71 -2.20
CA GLU A 95 -10.45 -7.77 -1.27
C GLU A 95 -9.18 -8.54 -0.89
N TRP A 96 -8.87 -8.56 0.41
CA TRP A 96 -7.82 -9.40 0.96
C TRP A 96 -8.44 -10.56 1.73
N GLU A 97 -7.90 -11.76 1.51
CA GLU A 97 -8.15 -12.92 2.37
C GLU A 97 -7.29 -12.79 3.62
N HIS A 98 -7.82 -13.22 4.77
CA HIS A 98 -7.02 -13.24 5.99
C HIS A 98 -6.01 -14.40 5.89
N PRO A 99 -4.71 -14.16 6.15
CA PRO A 99 -3.64 -15.12 5.87
C PRO A 99 -3.81 -16.45 6.62
N ASN A 100 -4.50 -16.43 7.76
CA ASN A 100 -4.73 -17.61 8.61
C ASN A 100 -6.21 -18.00 8.74
N ASP A 101 -7.13 -17.36 8.00
CA ASP A 101 -8.57 -17.62 8.13
C ASP A 101 -9.31 -17.29 6.82
N GLU A 102 -9.56 -18.30 6.00
CA GLU A 102 -10.26 -18.14 4.70
C GLU A 102 -11.66 -17.54 4.85
N ARG A 103 -12.29 -17.62 6.04
CA ARG A 103 -13.64 -17.08 6.27
C ARG A 103 -13.63 -15.58 6.58
N ARG A 104 -12.46 -14.97 6.81
CA ARG A 104 -12.33 -13.57 7.23
C ARG A 104 -11.69 -12.71 6.14
N GLY A 105 -12.36 -12.55 5.01
CA GLY A 105 -11.98 -11.55 4.03
C GLY A 105 -12.18 -10.11 4.55
N ARG A 106 -11.36 -9.17 4.08
CA ARG A 106 -11.57 -7.73 4.28
C ARG A 106 -11.63 -7.00 2.94
N LYS A 107 -12.69 -6.20 2.76
CA LYS A 107 -12.88 -5.32 1.62
C LYS A 107 -12.47 -3.89 1.98
N VAL A 108 -11.71 -3.25 1.09
CA VAL A 108 -11.25 -1.87 1.22
C VAL A 108 -11.65 -1.11 -0.05
N THR A 109 -12.51 -0.09 0.09
CA THR A 109 -13.04 0.68 -1.04
C THR A 109 -12.30 2.00 -1.21
N VAL A 110 -11.39 2.08 -2.16
CA VAL A 110 -10.54 3.24 -2.36
C VAL A 110 -11.19 4.23 -3.33
N ARG A 111 -11.23 5.51 -2.96
CA ARG A 111 -11.79 6.61 -3.77
C ARG A 111 -10.72 7.65 -4.08
N LEU A 112 -11.03 8.55 -5.02
CA LEU A 112 -10.19 9.72 -5.25
C LEU A 112 -10.04 10.53 -3.96
N PHE A 113 -8.83 11.04 -3.71
CA PHE A 113 -8.40 11.77 -2.52
C PHE A 113 -8.43 11.00 -1.20
N SER A 114 -8.76 9.71 -1.25
CA SER A 114 -8.68 8.88 -0.06
C SER A 114 -7.24 8.69 0.42
N ALA A 115 -7.08 8.56 1.73
CA ALA A 115 -5.82 8.12 2.31
C ALA A 115 -5.61 6.62 2.07
N MET A 116 -4.39 6.27 1.69
CA MET A 116 -3.93 4.91 1.46
C MET A 116 -2.68 4.64 2.29
N PRO A 117 -2.73 3.73 3.27
CA PRO A 117 -1.54 3.18 3.88
C PRO A 117 -0.71 2.42 2.84
N VAL A 118 0.57 2.76 2.73
CA VAL A 118 1.51 2.15 1.78
C VAL A 118 2.82 1.76 2.47
N ALA A 119 3.44 0.69 1.98
CA ALA A 119 4.83 0.36 2.25
C ALA A 119 5.73 0.87 1.12
N ILE A 120 6.88 1.42 1.50
CA ILE A 120 7.93 1.90 0.61
C ILE A 120 9.03 0.84 0.62
N VAL A 121 9.19 0.17 -0.51
CA VAL A 121 10.13 -0.94 -0.69
C VAL A 121 11.25 -0.50 -1.62
N PRO A 122 12.51 -0.37 -1.14
CA PRO A 122 13.65 -0.01 -1.98
C PRO A 122 13.87 -1.02 -3.12
N THR A 123 14.19 -0.53 -4.33
CA THR A 123 14.43 -1.36 -5.53
C THR A 123 15.90 -1.53 -5.85
N ASP A 124 16.32 -2.72 -6.31
CA ASP A 124 17.70 -3.04 -6.76
C ASP A 124 18.16 -2.36 -8.05
N THR A 125 17.45 -1.33 -8.48
CA THR A 125 17.80 -0.57 -9.67
C THR A 125 18.99 0.35 -9.41
N VAL A 126 19.68 0.72 -10.50
CA VAL A 126 20.68 1.79 -10.50
C VAL A 126 20.19 2.87 -11.45
N PRO A 127 19.86 4.09 -10.97
CA PRO A 127 19.90 4.52 -9.57
C PRO A 127 18.84 3.80 -8.71
N VAL A 128 19.13 3.72 -7.41
CA VAL A 128 18.20 3.15 -6.42
C VAL A 128 16.93 3.98 -6.38
N ASP A 129 15.77 3.33 -6.43
CA ASP A 129 14.46 3.95 -6.26
C ASP A 129 13.62 3.09 -5.29
N PHE A 130 12.32 3.27 -5.27
CA PHE A 130 11.39 2.45 -4.51
C PHE A 130 10.15 2.08 -5.32
N VAL A 131 9.47 1.02 -4.88
CA VAL A 131 8.07 0.74 -5.21
C VAL A 131 7.19 1.03 -4.01
N ALA A 132 6.00 1.59 -4.27
CA ALA A 132 4.98 1.78 -3.26
C ALA A 132 3.95 0.65 -3.36
N VAL A 133 3.63 0.03 -2.23
CA VAL A 133 2.76 -1.15 -2.16
C VAL A 133 1.60 -0.84 -1.24
N ALA A 134 0.37 -1.10 -1.68
CA ALA A 134 -0.81 -0.94 -0.83
C ALA A 134 -0.71 -1.89 0.37
N LEU A 135 -0.96 -1.37 1.56
CA LEU A 135 -0.84 -2.15 2.78
C LEU A 135 -2.13 -2.95 3.02
N SER A 136 -2.00 -4.24 3.30
CA SER A 136 -3.12 -5.09 3.67
C SER A 136 -3.77 -4.60 4.97
N PRO A 137 -5.11 -4.68 5.10
CA PRO A 137 -5.80 -4.35 6.35
C PRO A 137 -5.47 -5.28 7.52
N PHE A 138 -4.74 -6.36 7.28
CA PHE A 138 -4.22 -7.28 8.30
C PHE A 138 -2.79 -6.94 8.73
N HIS A 139 -2.12 -6.02 8.05
CA HIS A 139 -0.76 -5.62 8.41
C HIS A 139 -0.75 -4.89 9.76
N PRO A 140 0.22 -5.16 10.67
CA PRO A 140 0.26 -4.53 12.00
C PRO A 140 0.31 -3.00 12.00
N GLN A 141 0.84 -2.40 10.93
CA GLN A 141 0.93 -0.95 10.75
C GLN A 141 -0.34 -0.32 10.15
N TYR A 142 -1.28 -1.11 9.61
CA TYR A 142 -2.43 -0.58 8.88
C TYR A 142 -3.27 0.37 9.73
N ASN A 143 -3.72 -0.08 10.90
CA ASN A 143 -4.56 0.72 11.80
C ASN A 143 -3.84 1.94 12.39
N LYS A 144 -2.50 1.92 12.44
CA LYS A 144 -1.71 3.06 12.92
C LYS A 144 -1.64 4.19 11.89
N LEU A 145 -1.64 3.82 10.62
CA LEU A 145 -1.55 4.74 9.48
C LEU A 145 -2.92 5.17 8.96
N TYR A 146 -3.92 4.31 9.20
CA TYR A 146 -5.31 4.54 8.88
C TYR A 146 -5.99 5.32 10.01
N ASP A 147 -6.11 6.63 9.83
CA ASP A 147 -6.81 7.52 10.76
C ASP A 147 -8.29 7.65 10.35
N ALA A 148 -9.16 6.90 11.03
CA ALA A 148 -10.60 6.92 10.78
C ALA A 148 -11.27 8.27 11.11
N SER A 149 -10.62 9.14 11.90
CA SER A 149 -11.20 10.44 12.30
C SER A 149 -11.11 11.51 11.22
N LYS A 150 -10.32 11.28 10.17
CA LYS A 150 -10.18 12.18 9.01
C LYS A 150 -11.04 11.75 7.82
N ALA A 151 -11.90 10.74 8.01
CA ALA A 151 -12.47 9.86 6.99
C ALA A 151 -13.51 10.45 5.99
N GLU A 152 -13.66 11.77 5.85
CA GLU A 152 -14.50 12.32 4.78
C GLU A 152 -13.82 12.07 3.41
N GLY A 153 -14.24 10.99 2.73
CA GLY A 153 -13.67 10.54 1.45
C GLY A 153 -12.77 9.30 1.50
N PHE A 154 -12.71 8.58 2.63
CA PHE A 154 -11.74 7.50 2.88
C PHE A 154 -12.31 6.11 2.60
N PRO A 155 -11.45 5.07 2.46
CA PRO A 155 -11.95 3.72 2.26
C PRO A 155 -12.80 3.25 3.41
N GLN A 156 -14.07 2.98 3.10
CA GLN A 156 -15.01 2.48 4.08
C GLN A 156 -14.73 0.99 4.31
N TYR A 157 -14.38 0.66 5.55
CA TYR A 157 -14.40 -0.72 6.01
C TYR A 157 -15.86 -1.12 6.22
N HIS A 158 -16.35 -2.05 5.40
CA HIS A 158 -17.62 -2.72 5.65
C HIS A 158 -17.33 -4.11 6.21
N PRO A 159 -17.53 -4.36 7.52
CA PRO A 159 -17.50 -5.72 8.03
C PRO A 159 -18.61 -6.51 7.33
N VAL A 160 -18.26 -7.68 6.78
CA VAL A 160 -19.26 -8.63 6.31
C VAL A 160 -19.96 -9.15 7.56
N VAL A 161 -21.15 -8.60 7.85
CA VAL A 161 -22.03 -9.17 8.87
C VAL A 161 -22.64 -10.41 8.26
N ASP A 162 -22.18 -11.57 8.72
CA ASP A 162 -22.70 -12.86 8.34
C ASP A 162 -24.14 -12.98 8.87
N ARG A 163 -25.14 -12.63 8.04
CA ARG A 163 -26.56 -12.88 8.34
C ARG A 163 -26.87 -14.31 7.91
N SER A 164 -26.30 -15.27 8.61
CA SER A 164 -26.63 -16.69 8.47
C SER A 164 -26.72 -17.35 9.85
N SER A 165 -27.75 -16.98 10.61
CA SER A 165 -28.37 -17.84 11.63
C SER A 165 -29.54 -17.13 12.29
N SER A 166 -30.52 -17.92 12.72
CA SER A 166 -31.81 -17.55 13.35
C SER A 166 -32.84 -16.89 12.43
N ILE A 167 -33.64 -17.70 11.73
CA ILE A 167 -35.04 -18.01 12.12
C ILE A 167 -35.38 -19.42 11.62
N GLU A 168 -35.06 -20.44 12.41
CA GLU A 168 -35.90 -21.64 12.52
C GLU A 168 -36.44 -21.62 13.95
N SER A 169 -37.74 -21.36 14.12
CA SER A 169 -38.58 -22.00 15.14
C SER A 169 -39.97 -21.36 15.20
N SER A 170 -40.96 -22.26 15.09
CA SER A 170 -42.38 -22.18 15.47
C SER A 170 -43.37 -21.68 14.42
#